data_AF-A0A2N2HGJ6-F1
#
_entry.id   AF-A0A2N2HGJ6-F1
#
_cell.length_a   1.000
_cell.length_b   1.000
_cell.length_c   1.000
_cell.angle_alpha   90.00
_cell.angle_beta   90.00
_cell.angle_gamma   90.00
#
_symmetry.space_group_name_H-M   'P 1'
#
loop_
_entity.id
_entity.type
_entity.pdbx_description
1 polymer ?
#
loop_
_entity_poly.entity_id
_entity_poly.type
_entity_poly.pdbx_seq_one_letter_code
_entity_poly.pdbx_strand_id
1 'polypeptide(L)' 'PAGMQAAMFGMGCFWGVERLFWSQDGVWLTMAAHVYFYDRLIHLDRLFMLKPEELGL' A
#
# COMPACT_ATOMS: atom_id res chain seq x y z
N PRO A 1 5.40 6.92 10.49
CA PRO A 1 6.00 8.01 11.30
C PRO A 1 4.94 9.05 11.65
N ALA A 2 5.15 9.88 12.67
CA ALA A 2 4.27 11.03 12.89
C ALA A 2 4.21 11.86 11.59
N GLY A 3 2.99 12.16 11.13
CA GLY A 3 2.79 12.86 9.85
C GLY A 3 2.94 11.99 8.61
N MET A 4 2.87 10.66 8.68
CA MET A 4 2.68 9.81 7.49
C MET A 4 1.27 9.20 7.49
N GLN A 5 0.68 9.08 6.31
CA GLN A 5 -0.61 8.43 6.09
C GLN A 5 -0.43 7.02 5.55
N ALA A 6 -1.38 6.15 5.87
CA ALA A 6 -1.40 4.76 5.41
C ALA A 6 -2.52 4.57 4.37
N ALA A 7 -2.20 4.00 3.21
CA ALA A 7 -3.18 3.59 2.20
C ALA A 7 -3.10 2.09 1.95
N MET A 8 -4.26 1.41 1.80
CA MET A 8 -4.35 -0.03 1.56
C MET A 8 -4.95 -0.33 0.18
N PHE A 9 -4.33 -1.23 -0.59
CA PHE A 9 -4.81 -1.62 -1.92
C PHE A 9 -4.78 -3.13 -2.13
N GLY A 10 -5.91 -3.71 -2.59
CA GLY A 10 -6.04 -5.12 -2.97
C GLY A 10 -6.15 -5.29 -4.49
N MET A 11 -5.00 -5.33 -5.19
CA MET A 11 -4.94 -5.26 -6.66
C MET A 11 -4.24 -6.47 -7.31
N GLY A 12 -4.46 -7.67 -6.78
CA GLY A 12 -3.89 -8.91 -7.34
C GLY A 12 -2.50 -9.26 -6.81
N CYS A 13 -1.56 -9.64 -7.68
CA CYS A 13 -0.22 -10.06 -7.26
C CYS A 13 0.60 -8.88 -6.71
N PHE A 14 1.05 -9.00 -5.47
CA PHE A 14 1.71 -7.92 -4.76
C PHE A 14 3.02 -7.45 -5.43
N TRP A 15 3.77 -8.32 -6.09
CA TRP A 15 5.02 -7.94 -6.77
C TRP A 15 4.80 -6.97 -7.92
N GLY A 16 3.73 -7.17 -8.70
CA GLY A 16 3.39 -6.26 -9.80
C GLY A 16 2.96 -4.89 -9.28
N VAL A 17 2.15 -4.89 -8.23
CA VAL A 17 1.64 -3.67 -7.59
C VAL A 17 2.77 -2.87 -6.94
N GLU A 18 3.65 -3.52 -6.18
CA GLU A 18 4.72 -2.84 -5.44
C GLU A 18 5.69 -2.10 -6.38
N ARG A 19 5.99 -2.71 -7.55
CA ARG A 19 6.84 -2.10 -8.58
C ARG A 19 6.29 -0.77 -9.11
N LEU A 20 4.97 -0.56 -9.10
CA LEU A 20 4.36 0.70 -9.53
C LEU A 20 4.63 1.84 -8.53
N PHE A 21 4.87 1.51 -7.25
CA PHE A 21 4.98 2.50 -6.18
C PHE A 21 6.41 2.72 -5.67
N TRP A 22 7.36 1.82 -5.97
CA TRP A 22 8.76 1.98 -5.56
C TRP A 22 9.42 3.25 -6.05
N SER A 23 8.99 3.78 -7.19
CA SER A 23 9.54 4.99 -7.80
C SER A 23 8.65 6.21 -7.62
N GLN A 24 7.55 6.10 -6.88
CA GLN A 24 6.67 7.26 -6.65
C GLN A 24 7.21 8.14 -5.53
N ASP A 25 7.34 9.42 -5.84
CA ASP A 25 7.61 10.45 -4.85
C ASP A 25 6.51 10.41 -3.76
N GLY A 26 6.94 10.49 -2.51
CA GLY A 26 6.06 10.47 -1.33
C GLY A 26 5.82 9.10 -0.73
N VAL A 27 6.18 8.01 -1.43
CA VAL A 27 6.12 6.65 -0.88
C VAL A 27 7.38 6.35 -0.09
N TRP A 28 7.24 6.28 1.23
CA TRP A 28 8.38 6.01 2.12
C TRP A 28 8.61 4.52 2.36
N LEU A 29 7.53 3.76 2.49
CA LEU A 29 7.56 2.33 2.81
C LEU A 29 6.36 1.65 2.15
N THR A 30 6.58 0.45 1.63
CA THR A 30 5.51 -0.43 1.16
C THR A 30 5.56 -1.76 1.91
N MET A 31 4.40 -2.33 2.22
CA MET A 31 4.28 -3.59 2.96
C MET A 31 3.19 -4.48 2.36
N ALA A 32 3.51 -5.75 2.07
CA ALA A 32 2.53 -6.74 1.63
C ALA A 32 1.89 -7.41 2.84
N ALA A 33 0.57 -7.60 2.77
CA ALA A 33 -0.18 -8.43 3.68
C ALA A 33 -1.08 -9.38 2.89
N HIS A 34 -1.25 -10.59 3.43
CA HIS A 34 -2.34 -11.47 3.00
C HIS A 34 -3.54 -11.22 3.90
N VAL A 35 -4.67 -10.88 3.31
CA VAL A 35 -5.90 -10.61 4.06
C VAL A 35 -6.91 -11.72 3.79
N TYR A 36 -7.41 -12.32 4.87
CA TYR A 36 -8.37 -13.42 4.83
C TYR A 36 -9.69 -12.90 5.37
N PHE A 37 -10.79 -13.11 4.63
CA PHE A 37 -12.13 -12.99 5.16
C PHE A 37 -12.77 -14.38 5.24
N TYR A 38 -13.65 -14.58 6.22
CA TYR A 38 -14.21 -15.87 6.66
C TYR A 38 -14.71 -16.82 5.55
N ASP A 39 -14.99 -16.32 4.34
CA ASP A 39 -15.50 -17.12 3.20
C ASP A 39 -14.60 -17.09 1.95
N ARG A 40 -13.58 -16.22 1.85
CA ARG A 40 -12.64 -16.18 0.72
C ARG A 40 -11.28 -15.57 1.07
N LEU A 41 -10.24 -16.02 0.36
CA LEU A 41 -9.01 -15.25 0.16
C LEU A 41 -9.37 -13.96 -0.57
N ILE A 42 -9.43 -12.85 0.17
CA ILE A 42 -9.41 -11.53 -0.43
C ILE A 42 -7.97 -11.28 -0.89
N HIS A 43 -7.82 -10.50 -1.95
CA HIS A 43 -6.54 -10.24 -2.59
C HIS A 43 -5.46 -9.82 -1.58
N LEU A 44 -4.20 -10.02 -1.95
CA LEU A 44 -3.07 -9.45 -1.22
C LEU A 44 -3.27 -7.94 -1.09
N ASP A 45 -3.41 -7.47 0.14
CA ASP A 45 -3.52 -6.06 0.45
C ASP A 45 -2.13 -5.47 0.69
N ARG A 46 -1.87 -4.29 0.14
CA ARG A 46 -0.62 -3.56 0.31
C ARG A 46 -0.84 -2.29 1.09
N LEU A 47 -0.09 -2.11 2.18
CA LEU A 47 -0.05 -0.87 2.95
C LEU A 47 1.08 0.03 2.45
N PHE A 48 0.78 1.29 2.18
CA PHE A 48 1.73 2.32 1.75
C PHE A 48 1.78 3.43 2.80
N MET A 49 2.98 3.77 3.28
CA MET A 49 3.18 4.98 4.08
C MET A 49 3.54 6.16 3.18
N LEU A 50 2.66 7.14 3.15
CA LEU A 50 2.71 8.33 2.30
C LEU A 50 2.98 9.58 3.13
N LYS A 51 3.74 10.54 2.60
CA LYS A 51 3.80 11.89 3.18
C LYS A 51 2.57 12.71 2.76
N PRO A 52 1.75 13.22 3.68
CA PRO A 52 0.57 14.03 3.37
C PRO A 52 0.93 15.32 2.61
N GLU A 53 2.10 15.89 2.87
CA GLU A 53 2.63 17.08 2.19
C GLU A 53 2.76 16.89 0.66
N GLU A 54 3.03 15.67 0.21
CA GLU A 54 3.18 15.33 -1.21
C GLU A 54 1.88 14.81 -1.83
N LEU A 55 0.83 14.62 -1.02
CA LEU A 55 -0.52 14.25 -1.48
C LEU A 55 -1.40 15.46 -1.83
N GLY A 56 -0.93 16.69 -1.58
CA GLY A 56 -1.66 17.92 -1.86
C GLY A 56 -2.93 18.12 -1.02
N LEU A 57 -2.99 17.51 0.17
CA LEU A 57 -4.08 17.60 1.15
C LEU A 57 -3.73 18.53 2.31
#